data_AF-A0A971CNG3-F1
#
_entry.id   AF-A0A971CNG3-F1
#
_cell.length_a   1.000
_cell.length_b   1.000
_cell.length_c   1.000
_cell.angle_alpha   90.00
_cell.angle_beta   90.00
_cell.angle_gamma   90.00
#
_symmetry.space_group_name_H-M   'P 1'
#
loop_
_entity.id
_entity.type
_entity.pdbx_description
1 polymer ?
#
loop_
_entity_poly.entity_id
_entity_poly.type
_entity_poly.pdbx_seq_one_letter_code
_entity_poly.pdbx_strand_id
1 'polypeptide(L)' 'MATKSERQFQGFSRKTFTFLRDIGRHNEKKWFEAHRADYEEHMLQLMRDLVTDVADFMLGIDLSFEVAPAVGKTI' A
#
# COMPACT_ATOMS: atom_id res chain seq x y z
N MET A 1 -17.15 21.59 -10.57
CA MET A 1 -15.69 21.76 -10.73
C MET A 1 -15.04 20.59 -10.01
N ALA A 2 -14.64 19.53 -10.72
CA ALA A 2 -13.95 18.41 -10.10
C ALA A 2 -12.51 18.84 -9.81
N THR A 3 -12.15 18.90 -8.53
CA THR A 3 -10.79 19.17 -8.08
C THR A 3 -9.87 18.11 -8.65
N LYS A 4 -8.81 18.52 -9.33
CA LYS A 4 -7.74 17.64 -9.77
C LYS A 4 -7.03 17.14 -8.51
N SER A 5 -7.47 16.02 -7.95
CA SER A 5 -6.79 15.39 -6.82
C SER A 5 -5.37 15.06 -7.27
N GLU A 6 -4.38 15.67 -6.62
CA GLU A 6 -2.99 15.28 -6.79
C GLU A 6 -2.89 13.82 -6.38
N ARG A 7 -2.63 12.94 -7.36
CA ARG A 7 -2.47 11.51 -7.09
C ARG A 7 -1.28 11.32 -6.17
N GLN A 8 -1.52 10.73 -5.01
CA GLN A 8 -0.50 10.44 -4.01
C GLN A 8 0.31 9.20 -4.44
N PHE A 9 -0.32 8.28 -5.18
CA PHE A 9 0.34 7.08 -5.65
C PHE A 9 1.20 7.35 -6.88
N GLN A 10 2.51 7.35 -6.65
CA GLN A 10 3.53 7.55 -7.70
C GLN A 10 4.02 6.25 -8.35
N GLY A 11 3.37 5.12 -8.08
CA GLY A 11 3.76 3.80 -8.59
C GLY A 11 4.77 3.07 -7.71
N PHE A 12 4.99 1.79 -8.00
CA PHE A 12 5.96 0.97 -7.29
C PHE A 12 7.38 1.22 -7.79
N SER A 13 8.30 1.41 -6.85
CA SER A 13 9.72 1.60 -7.17
C SER A 13 10.44 0.27 -7.32
N ARG A 14 11.66 0.30 -7.88
CA ARG A 14 12.56 -0.86 -7.91
C ARG A 14 12.83 -1.42 -6.50
N LYS A 15 12.83 -0.56 -5.48
CA LYS A 15 13.05 -0.97 -4.09
C LYS A 15 11.89 -1.84 -3.59
N THR A 16 10.66 -1.51 -3.96
CA THR A 16 9.47 -2.33 -3.62
C THR A 16 9.61 -3.75 -4.16
N PHE A 17 9.95 -3.92 -5.44
CA PHE A 17 10.13 -5.24 -6.04
C PHE A 17 11.33 -6.00 -5.47
N THR A 18 12.39 -5.27 -5.10
CA THR A 18 13.55 -5.85 -4.42
C THR A 18 13.14 -6.43 -3.06
N PHE A 19 12.44 -5.64 -2.24
CA PHE A 19 11.91 -6.08 -0.95
C PHE A 19 11.01 -7.31 -1.09
N LEU A 20 10.05 -7.31 -2.02
CA LEU A 20 9.14 -8.44 -2.26
C LEU A 20 9.87 -9.73 -2.67
N ARG A 21 10.95 -9.62 -3.44
CA ARG A 21 11.79 -10.77 -3.79
C ARG A 21 12.56 -11.28 -2.57
N ASP A 22 13.11 -10.37 -1.78
CA ASP A 22 14.01 -10.73 -0.69
C ASP A 22 13.21 -11.30 0.51
N ILE A 23 12.02 -10.79 0.81
CA ILE A 23 11.12 -11.38 1.82
C ILE A 23 10.71 -12.81 1.44
N GLY A 24 10.51 -13.09 0.14
CA GLY A 24 10.20 -14.44 -0.34
C GLY A 24 11.38 -15.41 -0.21
N ARG A 25 12.63 -14.91 -0.24
CA ARG A 25 13.85 -15.72 -0.06
C ARG A 25 14.18 -15.95 1.41
N HIS A 26 13.96 -14.93 2.24
CA HIS A 26 14.31 -14.92 3.65
C HIS A 26 13.06 -15.06 4.51
N ASN A 27 12.23 -16.08 4.25
CA ASN A 27 10.90 -16.30 4.86
C ASN A 27 10.97 -16.61 6.38
N GLU A 28 11.57 -15.71 7.15
CA GLU A 28 11.80 -15.78 8.58
C GLU A 28 11.48 -14.43 9.22
N LYS A 29 10.84 -14.46 10.39
CA LYS A 29 10.40 -13.24 11.09
C LYS A 29 11.56 -12.29 11.40
N LYS A 30 12.72 -12.83 11.77
CA LYS A 30 13.91 -12.03 12.14
C LYS A 30 14.37 -11.14 10.97
N TRP A 31 14.37 -11.67 9.76
CA TRP A 31 14.73 -10.92 8.57
C TRP A 31 13.70 -9.82 8.30
N PHE A 32 12.40 -10.12 8.41
CA PHE A 32 11.35 -9.12 8.23
C PHE A 32 11.47 -7.97 9.24
N GLU A 33 11.65 -8.25 10.53
CA GLU A 33 11.78 -7.20 11.55
C GLU A 33 13.02 -6.31 11.28
N ALA A 34 14.11 -6.88 10.76
CA ALA A 34 15.29 -6.12 10.37
C ALA A 34 15.07 -5.21 9.13
N HIS A 35 14.12 -5.56 8.25
CA HIS A 35 13.77 -4.82 7.03
C HIS A 35 12.40 -4.14 7.12
N ARG A 36 11.88 -3.97 8.34
CA ARG A 36 10.55 -3.42 8.57
C ARG A 36 10.40 -1.99 8.07
N ALA A 37 11.46 -1.18 8.17
CA ALA A 37 11.46 0.17 7.65
C ALA A 37 11.29 0.18 6.12
N ASP A 38 11.97 -0.72 5.40
CA ASP A 38 11.83 -0.85 3.95
C ASP A 38 10.41 -1.27 3.56
N TYR A 39 9.79 -2.16 4.33
CA TYR A 39 8.39 -2.54 4.17
C TYR A 39 7.47 -1.33 4.35
N GLU A 40 7.64 -0.57 5.44
CA GLU A 40 6.78 0.56 5.78
C GLU A 40 6.89 1.68 4.75
N GLU A 41 8.11 2.04 4.33
CA GLU A 41 8.37 3.13 3.39
C GLU A 41 8.07 2.75 1.93
N HIS A 42 8.55 1.60 1.47
CA HIS A 42 8.55 1.26 0.05
C HIS A 42 7.39 0.37 -0.38
N MET A 43 6.60 -0.16 0.56
CA MET A 43 5.45 -1.01 0.23
C MET A 43 4.18 -0.51 0.90
N LEU A 44 4.16 -0.37 2.22
CA LEU A 44 2.96 -0.03 2.96
C LEU A 44 2.47 1.37 2.61
N GLN A 45 3.35 2.39 2.61
CA GLN A 45 2.95 3.75 2.26
C GLN A 45 2.35 3.82 0.85
N LEU A 46 3.01 3.20 -0.14
CA LEU A 46 2.51 3.19 -1.52
C LEU A 46 1.15 2.49 -1.67
N MET A 47 0.90 1.43 -0.89
CA MET A 47 -0.42 0.78 -0.87
C MET A 47 -1.49 1.70 -0.26
N ARG A 48 -1.16 2.47 0.78
CA ARG A 48 -2.08 3.46 1.37
C ARG A 48 -2.42 4.54 0.36
N ASP A 49 -1.41 5.08 -0.32
CA ASP A 49 -1.58 6.12 -1.34
C ASP A 49 -2.46 5.62 -2.50
N LEU A 50 -2.26 4.36 -2.92
CA LEU A 50 -3.08 3.73 -3.97
C LEU A 50 -4.55 3.60 -3.55
N VAL A 51 -4.81 3.14 -2.32
CA VAL A 51 -6.17 3.02 -1.80
C VAL A 51 -6.83 4.39 -1.72
N THR A 52 -6.12 5.41 -1.21
CA THR A 52 -6.62 6.78 -1.15
C THR A 52 -6.97 7.33 -2.53
N ASP A 53 -6.13 7.12 -3.54
CA ASP A 53 -6.36 7.60 -4.90
C ASP A 53 -7.55 6.92 -5.60
N VAL A 54 -7.90 5.70 -5.19
CA VAL A 54 -8.97 4.89 -5.81
C VAL A 54 -10.28 4.91 -4.99
N ALA A 55 -10.24 5.42 -3.75
CA ALA A 55 -11.36 5.42 -2.82
C ALA A 55 -12.64 6.05 -3.39
N ASP A 56 -12.54 7.27 -3.95
CA ASP A 56 -13.70 7.99 -4.50
C ASP A 56 -14.34 7.23 -5.67
N PHE A 57 -13.53 6.61 -6.52
CA PHE A 57 -14.02 5.80 -7.63
C PHE A 57 -14.77 4.56 -7.13
N MET A 58 -14.22 3.87 -6.13
CA MET A 58 -14.85 2.69 -5.52
C MET A 58 -16.17 3.04 -4.85
N LEU A 59 -16.22 4.12 -4.08
CA LEU A 59 -17.46 4.59 -3.44
C LEU A 59 -18.51 5.07 -4.46
N GLY A 60 -18.09 5.47 -5.65
CA GLY A 60 -18.98 5.74 -6.78
C GLY A 60 -19.66 4.49 -7.35
N ILE A 61 -19.09 3.30 -7.13
CA ILE A 61 -19.67 2.01 -7.53
C ILE A 61 -20.64 1.53 -6.43
N ASP A 62 -20.15 1.49 -5.18
CA ASP A 62 -20.92 1.07 -4.02
C ASP A 62 -20.44 1.80 -2.76
N LEU A 63 -21.35 2.51 -2.09
CA LEU A 63 -21.07 3.24 -0.85
C LEU A 63 -20.73 2.33 0.34
N SER A 64 -21.01 1.02 0.24
CA SER A 64 -20.72 0.04 1.28
C SER A 64 -19.27 -0.47 1.24
N PHE A 65 -18.47 -0.13 0.23
CA PHE A 65 -17.08 -0.55 0.16
C PHE A 65 -16.22 0.04 1.27
N GLU A 66 -15.40 -0.82 1.88
CA GLU A 66 -14.37 -0.38 2.81
C GLU A 66 -13.14 0.11 2.04
N VAL A 67 -12.95 1.42 2.00
CA VAL A 67 -11.82 2.08 1.32
C VAL A 67 -10.79 2.68 2.29
N ALA A 68 -10.85 2.28 3.56
CA ALA A 68 -9.90 2.75 4.56
C ALA A 68 -8.54 2.06 4.39
N PRO A 69 -7.44 2.79 4.18
CA PRO A 69 -6.11 2.19 4.07
C PRO A 69 -5.63 1.73 5.46
N ALA A 70 -6.02 0.53 5.89
CA ALA A 70 -5.70 -0.01 7.20
C ALA A 70 -5.09 -1.41 7.11
N VAL A 71 -4.17 -1.71 8.03
CA VAL A 71 -3.54 -3.02 8.18
C VAL A 71 -3.98 -3.62 9.50
N GLY A 72 -4.15 -4.95 9.55
CA GLY A 72 -4.55 -5.65 10.78
C GLY A 72 -6.04 -5.51 11.10
N LYS A 73 -6.86 -5.10 10.13
CA LYS A 73 -8.31 -5.29 10.20
C LYS A 73 -8.59 -6.76 9.87
N THR A 74 -8.79 -7.55 10.92
CA THR A 74 -9.32 -8.90 10.79
C THR A 74 -10.78 -8.80 10.35
N ILE A 75 -11.14 -9.45 9.24
CA ILE A 75 -12.52 -9.72 8.81
C ILE A 75 -13.04 -10.93 9.59
#